data_AF-A0A1Q3BVL9-F1
#
_entry.id   AF-A0A1Q3BVL9-F1
#
_cell.length_a   1.000
_cell.length_b   1.000
_cell.length_c   1.000
_cell.angle_alpha   90.00
_cell.angle_beta   90.00
_cell.angle_gamma   90.00
#
_symmetry.space_group_name_H-M   'P 1'
#
loop_
_entity.id
_entity.type
_entity.pdbx_description
1 polymer ?
#
loop_
_entity_poly.entity_id
_entity_poly.type
_entity_poly.pdbx_seq_one_letter_code
_entity_poly.pdbx_strand_id
1 'polypeptide(L)'
;TGDLQNIMVTYRLNEKNYLKWSQFVKTYLKGKGRLSHLLGTGPKPGDPEFDMWDEADSMIMSWLWDSMDPTIKYVNTLQNLWQELDHYRVFEMKFLEDAATLKIFIKNDGVYDFLAGLNPEFDVKIQILRKEEIPSL
;
A
#
# COMPACT_ATOMS: atom_id res chain seq x y z
N THR A 1 -22.62 -19.09 -5.51
CA THR A 1 -22.21 -17.76 -4.96
C THR A 1 -21.62 -17.86 -3.56
N GLY A 2 -22.03 -18.82 -2.71
CA GLY A 2 -21.45 -19.03 -1.37
C GLY A 2 -20.05 -19.69 -1.33
N ASP A 3 -19.73 -20.59 -2.26
CA ASP A 3 -18.45 -21.33 -2.24
C ASP A 3 -17.23 -20.43 -2.45
N LEU A 4 -17.36 -19.39 -3.27
CA LEU A 4 -16.27 -18.45 -3.52
C LEU A 4 -15.96 -17.58 -2.31
N GLN A 5 -16.97 -17.18 -1.54
CA GLN A 5 -16.77 -16.42 -0.31
C GLN A 5 -16.05 -17.27 0.75
N ASN A 6 -16.43 -18.54 0.92
CA ASN A 6 -15.76 -19.44 1.87
C ASN A 6 -14.31 -19.73 1.48
N ILE A 7 -14.03 -19.89 0.19
CA ILE A 7 -12.66 -20.07 -0.32
C ILE A 7 -11.84 -18.79 -0.11
N MET A 8 -12.42 -17.60 -0.33
CA MET A 8 -11.75 -16.32 -0.06
C MET A 8 -11.39 -16.12 1.42
N VAL A 9 -12.24 -16.56 2.35
CA VAL A 9 -11.94 -16.49 3.79
C VAL A 9 -10.80 -17.46 4.15
N THR A 10 -10.78 -18.63 3.54
CA THR A 10 -9.78 -19.68 3.81
C THR A 10 -8.39 -19.33 3.26
N TYR A 11 -8.36 -18.73 2.06
CA TYR A 11 -7.13 -18.31 1.39
C TYR A 11 -7.01 -16.79 1.38
N ARG A 12 -7.27 -16.12 2.50
CA ARG A 12 -7.07 -14.67 2.60
C ARG A 12 -5.58 -14.33 2.69
N LEU A 13 -5.11 -13.36 1.90
CA LEU A 13 -3.69 -12.93 1.92
C LEU A 13 -3.36 -12.29 3.27
N ASN A 14 -2.28 -12.75 3.90
CA ASN A 14 -1.69 -12.19 5.11
C ASN A 14 -0.15 -12.15 5.00
N GLU A 15 0.49 -11.63 6.04
CA GLU A 15 1.95 -11.42 6.10
C GLU A 15 2.78 -12.70 5.92
N LYS A 16 2.21 -13.89 6.14
CA LYS A 16 2.94 -15.17 6.16
C LYS A 16 2.61 -16.10 5.00
N ASN A 17 1.55 -15.83 4.23
CA ASN A 17 0.99 -16.82 3.30
C ASN A 17 1.01 -16.43 1.83
N TYR A 18 1.72 -15.37 1.45
CA TYR A 18 1.79 -14.89 0.06
C TYR A 18 2.05 -15.99 -0.97
N LEU A 19 2.98 -16.92 -0.70
CA LEU A 19 3.28 -18.02 -1.62
C LEU A 19 2.07 -18.94 -1.84
N LYS A 20 1.36 -19.32 -0.77
CA LYS A 20 0.17 -20.18 -0.86
C LYS A 20 -0.99 -19.45 -1.53
N TRP A 21 -1.19 -18.18 -1.17
CA TRP A 21 -2.22 -17.31 -1.74
C TRP A 21 -2.02 -17.12 -3.26
N SER A 22 -0.80 -16.77 -3.68
CA SER A 22 -0.48 -16.53 -5.08
C SER A 22 -0.61 -17.78 -5.94
N GLN A 23 -0.22 -18.95 -5.42
CA GLN A 23 -0.43 -20.24 -6.09
C GLN A 23 -1.92 -20.57 -6.25
N PHE A 24 -2.72 -20.32 -5.21
CA PHE A 24 -4.17 -20.49 -5.26
C PHE A 24 -4.80 -19.58 -6.31
N VAL A 25 -4.55 -18.26 -6.25
CA VAL A 25 -5.08 -17.26 -7.19
C VAL A 25 -4.71 -17.63 -8.62
N LYS A 26 -3.44 -17.94 -8.89
CA LYS A 26 -2.96 -18.33 -10.23
C LYS A 26 -3.69 -19.57 -10.75
N THR A 27 -3.85 -20.59 -9.91
CA THR A 27 -4.50 -21.85 -10.30
C THR A 27 -6.00 -21.64 -10.52
N TYR A 28 -6.65 -20.87 -9.66
CA TYR A 28 -8.05 -20.54 -9.74
C TYR A 28 -8.37 -19.76 -11.03
N LEU A 29 -7.64 -18.66 -11.31
CA LEU A 29 -7.83 -17.86 -12.52
C LEU A 29 -7.51 -18.65 -13.79
N LYS A 30 -6.47 -19.50 -13.75
CA LYS A 30 -6.16 -20.43 -14.85
C LYS A 30 -7.34 -21.39 -15.12
N GLY A 31 -7.92 -21.99 -14.08
CA GLY A 31 -9.10 -22.85 -14.21
C GLY A 31 -10.36 -22.13 -14.72
N LYS A 32 -10.41 -20.80 -14.60
CA LYS A 32 -11.50 -19.95 -15.10
C LYS A 32 -11.22 -19.33 -16.48
N GLY A 33 -10.08 -19.63 -17.11
CA GLY A 33 -9.69 -19.01 -18.39
C GLY A 33 -9.38 -17.51 -18.27
N ARG A 34 -9.15 -16.99 -17.05
CA ARG A 34 -8.93 -15.57 -16.77
C ARG A 34 -7.47 -15.22 -16.46
N LEU A 35 -6.54 -16.11 -16.79
CA LEU A 35 -5.11 -15.94 -16.46
C LEU A 35 -4.47 -14.72 -17.14
N SER A 36 -4.98 -14.29 -18.30
CA SER A 36 -4.48 -13.13 -19.04
C SER A 36 -4.54 -11.82 -18.24
N HIS A 37 -5.55 -11.66 -17.38
CA HIS A 37 -5.72 -10.53 -16.45
C HIS A 37 -4.56 -10.44 -15.46
N LEU A 38 -4.18 -11.56 -14.85
CA LEU A 38 -3.04 -11.60 -13.90
C LEU A 38 -1.69 -11.35 -14.59
N LEU A 39 -1.57 -11.73 -15.85
CA LEU A 39 -0.32 -11.58 -16.62
C LEU A 39 -0.22 -10.24 -17.35
N GLY A 40 -1.29 -9.44 -17.39
CA GLY A 40 -1.36 -8.22 -18.20
C GLY A 40 -1.22 -8.49 -19.70
N THR A 41 -1.52 -9.70 -20.17
CA THR A 41 -1.41 -10.10 -21.59
C THR A 41 -2.76 -9.98 -22.30
N GLY A 42 -3.59 -9.02 -21.87
CA GLY A 42 -4.88 -8.73 -22.48
C GLY A 42 -4.78 -7.97 -23.82
N PRO A 43 -5.93 -7.71 -24.46
CA PRO A 43 -6.03 -6.77 -25.58
C PRO A 43 -5.48 -5.39 -25.21
N LYS A 44 -5.06 -4.63 -26.22
CA LYS A 44 -4.54 -3.26 -26.04
C LYS A 44 -5.66 -2.23 -26.20
N PRO A 45 -5.52 -1.02 -25.65
CA PRO A 45 -6.45 0.07 -25.91
C PRO A 45 -6.65 0.29 -27.43
N GLY A 46 -7.90 0.28 -27.88
CA GLY A 46 -8.28 0.37 -29.30
C GLY A 46 -8.62 -0.97 -29.97
N ASP A 47 -8.38 -2.10 -29.30
CA ASP A 47 -8.94 -3.39 -29.68
C ASP A 47 -10.44 -3.42 -29.34
N PRO A 48 -11.32 -3.88 -30.25
CA PRO A 48 -12.76 -4.04 -29.95
C PRO A 48 -13.07 -4.91 -28.72
N GLU A 49 -12.16 -5.82 -28.33
CA GLU A 49 -12.32 -6.67 -27.15
C GLU A 49 -11.82 -6.02 -25.85
N PHE A 50 -11.17 -4.84 -25.93
CA PHE A 50 -10.55 -4.18 -24.79
C PHE A 50 -11.57 -3.82 -23.70
N ASP A 51 -12.67 -3.18 -24.04
CA ASP A 51 -13.64 -2.69 -23.06
C ASP A 51 -14.24 -3.84 -22.22
N MET A 52 -14.59 -4.95 -22.87
CA MET A 52 -15.10 -6.14 -22.19
C MET A 52 -14.03 -6.80 -21.31
N TRP A 53 -12.78 -6.79 -21.76
CA TRP A 53 -11.67 -7.33 -20.99
C TRP A 53 -11.36 -6.46 -19.76
N ASP A 54 -11.37 -5.13 -19.91
CA ASP A 54 -11.09 -4.16 -18.85
C ASP A 54 -12.18 -4.18 -17.75
N GLU A 55 -13.45 -4.36 -18.14
CA GLU A 55 -14.53 -4.58 -17.18
C GLU A 55 -14.30 -5.87 -16.36
N ALA A 56 -13.92 -6.95 -17.02
CA ALA A 56 -13.59 -8.21 -16.35
C ALA A 56 -12.33 -8.08 -15.46
N ASP A 57 -11.34 -7.31 -15.90
CA ASP A 57 -10.14 -7.00 -15.13
C ASP A 57 -10.51 -6.26 -13.84
N SER A 58 -11.32 -5.21 -13.94
CA SER A 58 -11.83 -4.43 -12.81
C SER A 58 -12.54 -5.30 -11.77
N MET A 59 -13.37 -6.25 -12.22
CA MET A 59 -14.03 -7.21 -11.33
C MET A 59 -13.03 -8.15 -10.63
N ILE A 60 -12.02 -8.63 -11.35
CA ILE A 60 -10.96 -9.48 -10.78
C ILE A 60 -10.13 -8.70 -9.77
N MET A 61 -9.82 -7.43 -10.05
CA MET A 61 -9.07 -6.56 -9.15
C MET A 61 -9.85 -6.29 -7.86
N SER A 62 -11.15 -6.03 -7.95
CA SER A 62 -12.02 -5.94 -6.77
C SER A 62 -12.04 -7.24 -5.96
N TRP A 63 -12.14 -8.39 -6.63
CA TRP A 63 -12.09 -9.70 -5.98
C TRP A 63 -10.75 -9.98 -5.29
N LEU A 64 -9.63 -9.63 -5.93
CA LEU A 64 -8.30 -9.77 -5.36
C LEU A 64 -8.15 -8.89 -4.12
N TRP A 65 -8.64 -7.65 -4.17
CA TRP A 65 -8.67 -6.76 -3.02
C TRP A 65 -9.46 -7.40 -1.87
N ASP A 66 -10.66 -7.92 -2.11
CA ASP A 66 -11.48 -8.56 -1.07
C ASP A 66 -10.86 -9.83 -0.47
N SER A 67 -9.98 -10.48 -1.22
CA SER A 67 -9.21 -11.63 -0.74
C SER A 67 -8.02 -11.25 0.17
N MET A 68 -7.75 -9.96 0.43
CA MET A 68 -6.68 -9.53 1.30
C MET A 68 -7.14 -9.28 2.74
N ASP A 69 -6.25 -9.55 3.71
CA ASP A 69 -6.46 -9.15 5.09
C ASP A 69 -6.50 -7.62 5.21
N PRO A 70 -7.41 -7.03 6.02
CA PRO A 70 -7.48 -5.59 6.22
C PRO A 70 -6.15 -4.95 6.62
N THR A 71 -5.32 -5.67 7.38
CA THR A 71 -3.98 -5.18 7.79
C THR A 71 -3.08 -4.99 6.59
N ILE A 72 -3.10 -5.93 5.63
CA ILE A 72 -2.33 -5.83 4.39
C ILE A 72 -2.83 -4.68 3.52
N LYS A 73 -4.15 -4.50 3.42
CA LYS A 73 -4.75 -3.35 2.70
C LYS A 73 -4.28 -2.02 3.28
N TYR A 74 -4.28 -1.91 4.60
CA TYR A 74 -3.84 -0.71 5.30
C TYR A 74 -2.35 -0.43 5.08
N VAL A 75 -1.49 -1.45 5.20
CA VAL A 75 -0.06 -1.31 4.94
C VAL A 75 0.20 -0.86 3.49
N ASN A 76 -0.47 -1.44 2.50
CA ASN A 76 -0.33 -1.02 1.10
C ASN A 76 -0.80 0.43 0.89
N THR A 77 -1.92 0.82 1.51
CA THR A 77 -2.44 2.19 1.43
C THR A 77 -1.45 3.18 2.04
N LEU A 78 -0.90 2.87 3.21
CA LEU A 78 0.13 3.68 3.84
C LEU A 78 1.38 3.77 2.95
N GLN A 79 1.86 2.65 2.40
CA GLN A 79 3.02 2.65 1.50
C GLN A 79 2.80 3.56 0.28
N ASN A 80 1.62 3.52 -0.33
CA ASN A 80 1.27 4.38 -1.46
C ASN A 80 1.27 5.87 -1.04
N LEU A 81 0.63 6.20 0.09
CA LEU A 81 0.63 7.57 0.62
C LEU A 81 2.04 8.06 0.96
N TRP A 82 2.91 7.19 1.50
CA TRP A 82 4.31 7.49 1.76
C TRP A 82 5.09 7.78 0.48
N GLN A 83 4.89 6.97 -0.57
CA GLN A 83 5.52 7.20 -1.87
C GLN A 83 5.03 8.50 -2.53
N GLU A 84 3.75 8.81 -2.39
CA GLU A 84 3.18 10.06 -2.86
C GLU A 84 3.76 11.28 -2.12
N LEU A 85 3.83 11.21 -0.78
CA LEU A 85 4.50 12.22 0.04
C LEU A 85 5.98 12.37 -0.30
N ASP A 86 6.70 11.27 -0.52
CA ASP A 86 8.10 11.30 -0.92
C ASP A 86 8.27 11.96 -2.30
N HIS A 87 7.38 11.67 -3.25
CA HIS A 87 7.36 12.32 -4.56
C HIS A 87 7.16 13.85 -4.43
N TYR A 88 6.24 14.31 -3.58
CA TYR A 88 6.06 15.74 -3.34
C TYR A 88 7.25 16.38 -2.62
N ARG A 89 7.90 15.68 -1.68
CA ARG A 89 9.11 16.16 -0.98
C ARG A 89 10.30 16.35 -1.91
N VAL A 90 10.41 15.54 -2.96
CA VAL A 90 11.45 15.67 -4.00
C VAL A 90 11.26 16.97 -4.82
N PHE A 91 10.06 17.54 -4.90
CA PHE A 91 9.78 18.73 -5.71
C PHE A 91 10.12 20.08 -5.03
N GLU A 92 10.33 20.14 -3.70
CA GLU A 92 10.70 21.38 -3.00
C GLU A 92 12.17 21.46 -2.57
N MET A 93 13.00 20.44 -2.81
CA MET A 93 14.39 20.47 -2.38
C MET A 93 15.32 21.08 -3.44
N LYS A 94 15.30 22.41 -3.57
CA LYS A 94 16.28 23.19 -4.35
C LYS A 94 17.43 23.80 -3.55
N PHE A 95 17.51 23.59 -2.23
CA PHE A 95 18.65 24.07 -1.44
C PHE A 95 19.39 22.89 -0.79
N LEU A 96 20.55 22.63 -1.36
CA LEU A 96 21.35 21.42 -1.23
C LEU A 96 22.52 21.75 -0.31
N GLU A 97 22.32 21.69 1.00
CA GLU A 97 23.46 21.72 1.94
C GLU A 97 23.32 20.78 3.14
N ASP A 98 22.10 20.36 3.55
CA ASP A 98 21.96 19.47 4.71
C ASP A 98 21.10 18.21 4.46
N ALA A 99 21.39 17.48 3.38
CA ALA A 99 20.72 16.22 3.07
C ALA A 99 20.85 15.15 4.19
N ALA A 100 21.90 15.22 5.02
CA ALA A 100 22.10 14.33 6.16
C ALA A 100 21.18 14.67 7.35
N THR A 101 21.09 15.96 7.70
CA THR A 101 20.20 16.48 8.75
C THR A 101 18.73 16.27 8.37
N LEU A 102 18.41 16.44 7.08
CA LEU A 102 17.05 16.25 6.59
C LEU A 102 16.62 14.77 6.59
N LYS A 103 17.52 13.81 6.34
CA LYS A 103 17.22 12.37 6.51
C LYS A 103 16.90 12.00 7.96
N ILE A 104 17.59 12.61 8.92
CA ILE A 104 17.32 12.44 10.35
C ILE A 104 15.98 13.07 10.71
N PHE A 105 15.68 14.27 10.20
CA PHE A 105 14.41 14.95 10.41
C PHE A 105 13.22 14.18 9.82
N ILE A 106 13.32 13.70 8.57
CA ILE A 106 12.28 12.91 7.89
C ILE A 106 11.97 11.60 8.62
N LYS A 107 13.01 10.88 9.08
CA LYS A 107 12.84 9.63 9.82
C LYS A 107 12.15 9.85 11.17
N ASN A 108 12.40 11.00 11.79
CA ASN A 108 11.81 11.37 13.07
C ASN A 108 10.38 11.90 12.90
N ASP A 109 10.14 12.86 12.00
CA ASP A 109 8.80 13.45 11.79
C ASP A 109 7.76 12.42 11.34
N GLY A 110 8.14 11.47 10.48
CA GLY A 110 7.20 10.44 10.04
C GLY A 110 6.73 9.50 11.15
N VAL A 111 7.56 9.27 12.17
CA VAL A 111 7.20 8.49 13.35
C VAL A 111 6.40 9.34 14.34
N TYR A 112 6.76 10.61 14.51
CA TYR A 112 6.08 11.51 15.45
C TYR A 112 4.68 11.92 14.97
N ASP A 113 4.50 12.25 13.69
CA ASP A 113 3.19 12.58 13.12
C ASP A 113 2.25 11.37 13.15
N PHE A 114 2.79 10.16 12.94
CA PHE A 114 2.06 8.91 13.08
C PHE A 114 1.63 8.66 14.53
N LEU A 115 2.51 8.88 15.51
CA LEU A 115 2.18 8.73 16.93
C LEU A 115 1.16 9.79 17.41
N ALA A 116 1.28 11.04 16.95
CA ALA A 116 0.32 12.10 17.25
C ALA A 116 -1.07 11.83 16.64
N GLY A 117 -1.13 11.26 15.44
CA GLY A 117 -2.37 10.84 14.79
C GLY A 117 -3.05 9.63 15.45
N LEU A 118 -2.28 8.78 16.15
CA LEU A 118 -2.80 7.63 16.88
C LEU A 118 -3.39 7.98 18.27
N ASN A 119 -2.88 9.03 18.93
CA ASN A 119 -3.42 9.50 20.21
C ASN A 119 -3.01 10.97 20.49
N PRO A 120 -3.97 11.88 20.79
CA PRO A 120 -3.70 13.29 21.08
C PRO A 120 -2.72 13.54 22.25
N GLU A 121 -2.58 12.60 23.19
CA GLU A 121 -1.64 12.75 24.31
C GLU A 121 -0.16 12.72 23.87
N PHE A 122 0.14 12.10 22.71
CA PHE A 122 1.50 12.09 22.18
C PHE A 122 1.90 13.43 21.55
N ASP A 123 0.94 14.24 21.09
CA ASP A 123 1.20 15.57 20.51
C ASP A 123 1.84 16.52 21.54
N VAL A 124 1.32 16.54 22.77
CA VAL A 124 1.87 17.32 23.88
C VAL A 124 3.31 16.88 24.21
N LYS A 125 3.57 15.58 24.17
CA LYS A 125 4.89 15.01 24.47
C LYS A 125 5.90 15.29 23.36
N ILE A 126 5.46 15.33 22.11
CA ILE A 126 6.26 15.71 20.94
C ILE A 126 6.63 17.20 20.98
N GLN A 127 5.71 18.08 21.40
CA GLN A 127 6.03 19.51 21.56
C GLN A 127 7.06 19.79 22.65
N ILE A 128 7.10 18.98 23.71
CA ILE A 128 8.13 19.06 24.76
C ILE A 128 9.48 18.59 24.22
N LEU A 129 9.52 17.45 23.51
CA LEU A 129 10.73 16.90 22.92
C LEU A 129 11.31 17.76 21.79
N ARG A 130 10.47 18.46 21.01
CA ARG A 130 10.91 19.45 19.99
C ARG A 130 11.51 20.72 20.60
N LYS A 131 11.31 20.99 21.89
CA LYS A 131 11.76 22.22 22.56
C LYS A 131 13.03 22.06 23.39
N GLU A 132 13.56 20.85 23.57
CA GLU A 132 14.85 20.66 24.26
C GLU A 132 16.04 20.86 23.29
N GLU A 133 16.36 22.12 22.99
CA GLU A 133 17.77 22.48 22.94
C GLU A 133 18.22 22.61 24.40
N ILE A 134 18.95 21.61 24.88
CA ILE A 134 19.56 21.66 26.22
C ILE A 134 20.57 22.82 26.20
N PRO A 135 20.39 23.88 27.02
CA PRO A 135 21.41 24.91 27.15
C PRO A 135 22.67 24.27 27.73
N SER A 136 23.80 24.40 27.04
CA SER A 136 25.08 23.93 27.56
C SER A 136 25.47 24.73 28.81
N LEU A 137 25.79 24.01 29.89
CA LEU A 137 26.39 24.54 31.12
C LEU A 137 27.79 25.12 30.88
#